data_AF-A0A6C0HSF4-F1
#
_entry.id   AF-A0A6C0HSF4-F1
#
_cell.length_a   1.000
_cell.length_b   1.000
_cell.length_c   1.000
_cell.angle_alpha   90.00
_cell.angle_beta   90.00
_cell.angle_gamma   90.00
#
_symmetry.space_group_name_H-M   'P 1'
#
loop_
_entity.id
_entity.type
_entity.pdbx_description
1 polymer ?
#
loop_
_entity_poly.entity_id
_entity_poly.type
_entity_poly.pdbx_seq_one_letter_code
_entity_poly.pdbx_strand_id
1 'polypeptide(L)'
;MNINIIYNIWINKERNWKIIIDSQLNDIISSKILERATLYIILVAESDISDESKIFIDSILTKNNIFNYNIDIYYNNHYEYYGIKKIYDLAHTTNDEENTIYLYLHTKGMFNYFGLPNDRRGHERILTRTTVYPWLSVVDTFKNNKNINLMGMFPAIYGLVWFNFFWVRGEYLRKNCIEPEISEDRYYYEKWLVLICNPNESELYNMYEKNFKRYTAEEALKLIHSIEICQDVLGFSELCKD
;
A
#
# COMPACT_ATOMS: atom_id res chain seq x y z
N MET A 1 5.15 -4.55 -18.10
CA MET A 1 5.38 -3.99 -16.76
C MET A 1 4.90 -4.97 -15.74
N ASN A 2 5.83 -5.53 -14.98
CA ASN A 2 5.58 -6.47 -13.90
C ASN A 2 5.10 -5.68 -12.69
N ILE A 3 4.12 -6.23 -11.98
CA ILE A 3 3.52 -5.61 -10.80
C ILE A 3 3.75 -6.53 -9.60
N ASN A 4 4.39 -5.99 -8.57
CA ASN A 4 4.53 -6.67 -7.29
C ASN A 4 3.76 -5.87 -6.23
N ILE A 5 2.86 -6.52 -5.52
CA ILE A 5 2.08 -5.90 -4.44
C ILE A 5 2.67 -6.37 -3.13
N ILE A 6 3.08 -5.45 -2.27
CA ILE A 6 3.51 -5.72 -0.91
C ILE A 6 2.38 -5.27 0.00
N TYR A 7 1.75 -6.23 0.67
CA TYR A 7 0.73 -5.96 1.67
C TYR A 7 1.26 -6.30 3.08
N ASN A 8 1.63 -5.25 3.82
CA ASN A 8 2.17 -5.37 5.18
C ASN A 8 1.04 -5.44 6.21
N ILE A 9 0.84 -6.61 6.79
CA ILE A 9 -0.23 -6.91 7.74
C ILE A 9 0.38 -7.01 9.13
N TRP A 10 0.09 -6.04 9.99
CA TRP A 10 0.26 -6.22 11.44
C TRP A 10 -1.07 -6.64 12.08
N ILE A 11 -1.03 -7.66 12.95
CA ILE A 11 -2.19 -8.14 13.69
C ILE A 11 -2.19 -7.60 15.11
N ASN A 12 -3.29 -6.92 15.42
CA ASN A 12 -3.66 -6.55 16.78
C ASN A 12 -4.85 -7.42 17.23
N LYS A 13 -4.65 -8.30 18.20
CA LYS A 13 -5.69 -9.22 18.70
C LYS A 13 -6.85 -8.52 19.40
N GLU A 14 -6.63 -7.29 19.87
CA GLU A 14 -7.67 -6.45 20.46
C GLU A 14 -8.60 -5.83 19.41
N ARG A 15 -8.36 -6.11 18.12
CA ARG A 15 -9.14 -5.61 16.99
C ARG A 15 -9.81 -6.73 16.23
N ASN A 16 -10.86 -6.36 15.50
CA ASN A 16 -11.48 -7.23 14.51
C ASN A 16 -10.62 -7.31 13.24
N TRP A 17 -9.40 -7.85 13.40
CA TRP A 17 -8.39 -7.93 12.35
C TRP A 17 -8.89 -8.71 11.13
N LYS A 18 -9.77 -9.71 11.33
CA LYS A 18 -10.38 -10.49 10.26
C LYS A 18 -11.18 -9.62 9.30
N ILE A 19 -12.06 -8.75 9.81
CA ILE A 19 -12.86 -7.84 8.96
C ILE A 19 -11.96 -6.88 8.18
N ILE A 20 -10.93 -6.33 8.83
CA ILE A 20 -10.01 -5.38 8.17
C ILE A 20 -9.24 -6.08 7.04
N ILE A 21 -8.64 -7.24 7.33
CA ILE A 21 -7.89 -8.01 6.34
C ILE A 21 -8.79 -8.48 5.19
N ASP A 22 -9.95 -9.07 5.50
CA ASP A 22 -10.91 -9.54 4.50
C ASP A 22 -11.35 -8.39 3.59
N SER A 23 -11.71 -7.25 4.16
CA SER A 23 -12.16 -6.10 3.37
C SER A 23 -11.07 -5.53 2.46
N GLN A 24 -9.84 -5.40 2.95
CA GLN A 24 -8.72 -4.87 2.16
C GLN A 24 -8.27 -5.86 1.07
N LEU A 25 -8.25 -7.17 1.37
CA LEU A 25 -7.99 -8.21 0.36
C LEU A 25 -9.10 -8.24 -0.68
N ASN A 26 -10.37 -8.12 -0.28
CA ASN A 26 -11.49 -8.09 -1.21
C ASN A 26 -11.44 -6.86 -2.13
N ASP A 27 -10.95 -5.70 -1.66
CA ASP A 27 -10.68 -4.56 -2.55
C ASP A 27 -9.57 -4.89 -3.56
N ILE A 28 -8.47 -5.51 -3.12
CA ILE A 28 -7.37 -5.92 -4.02
C ILE A 28 -7.90 -6.92 -5.06
N ILE A 29 -8.63 -7.96 -4.64
CA ILE A 29 -9.21 -8.98 -5.52
C ILE A 29 -10.20 -8.34 -6.51
N SER A 30 -11.12 -7.51 -6.02
CA SER A 30 -12.16 -6.89 -6.84
C SER A 30 -11.61 -5.92 -7.88
N SER A 31 -10.43 -5.33 -7.63
CA SER A 31 -9.74 -4.48 -8.61
C SER A 31 -9.20 -5.23 -9.83
N LYS A 32 -9.16 -6.57 -9.77
CA LYS A 32 -8.57 -7.47 -10.78
C LYS A 32 -7.06 -7.29 -11.02
N ILE A 33 -6.38 -6.48 -10.21
CA ILE A 33 -4.91 -6.28 -10.32
C ILE A 33 -4.14 -7.61 -10.21
N LEU A 34 -4.66 -8.58 -9.45
CA LEU A 34 -4.04 -9.89 -9.23
C LEU A 34 -4.04 -10.79 -10.47
N GLU A 35 -4.76 -10.45 -11.54
CA GLU A 35 -4.64 -11.11 -12.85
C GLU A 35 -3.28 -10.80 -13.52
N ARG A 36 -2.57 -9.77 -13.06
CA ARG A 36 -1.30 -9.28 -13.63
C ARG A 36 -0.19 -9.09 -12.59
N ALA A 37 -0.48 -9.28 -11.32
CA ALA A 37 0.43 -8.98 -10.22
C ALA A 37 0.80 -10.22 -9.41
N THR A 38 1.95 -10.16 -8.74
CA THR A 38 2.33 -11.09 -7.68
C THR A 38 2.07 -10.42 -6.32
N LEU A 39 1.34 -11.11 -5.44
CA LEU A 39 1.01 -10.60 -4.11
C LEU A 39 1.96 -11.16 -3.05
N TYR A 40 2.73 -10.28 -2.41
CA TYR A 40 3.57 -10.59 -1.26
C TYR A 40 2.89 -10.07 0.00
N ILE A 41 2.44 -10.98 0.84
CA ILE A 41 1.88 -10.68 2.15
C ILE A 41 2.97 -10.80 3.19
N ILE A 42 3.16 -9.73 3.96
CA ILE A 42 4.08 -9.69 5.08
C ILE A 42 3.24 -9.70 6.35
N LEU A 43 3.15 -10.86 7.00
CA LEU A 43 2.32 -11.07 8.18
C LEU A 43 3.14 -10.92 9.46
N VAL A 44 2.88 -9.85 10.20
CA VAL A 44 3.46 -9.59 11.52
C VAL A 44 2.42 -9.90 12.59
N ALA A 45 2.59 -11.02 13.29
CA ALA A 45 1.64 -11.53 14.27
C ALA A 45 2.33 -12.30 15.40
N GLU A 46 1.78 -12.26 16.61
CA GLU A 46 2.25 -13.09 17.71
C GLU A 46 2.12 -14.60 17.38
N SER A 47 2.99 -15.43 17.96
CA SER A 47 3.12 -16.85 17.59
C SER A 47 1.86 -17.69 17.77
N ASP A 48 1.02 -17.33 18.73
CA ASP A 48 -0.24 -18.02 19.05
C ASP A 48 -1.39 -17.66 18.08
N ILE A 49 -1.25 -16.61 17.26
CA ILE A 49 -2.27 -16.24 16.26
C ILE A 49 -1.74 -16.29 14.81
N SER A 50 -0.43 -16.45 14.60
CA SER A 50 0.15 -16.45 13.24
C SER A 50 -0.44 -17.53 12.33
N ASP A 51 -0.66 -18.73 12.86
CA ASP A 51 -1.19 -19.86 12.07
C ASP A 51 -2.66 -19.66 11.70
N GLU A 52 -3.49 -19.25 12.66
CA GLU A 52 -4.90 -18.90 12.40
C GLU A 52 -4.99 -17.80 11.34
N SER A 53 -4.13 -16.79 11.45
CA SER A 53 -4.10 -15.64 10.54
C SER A 53 -3.68 -16.03 9.14
N LYS A 54 -2.65 -16.87 9.01
CA LYS A 54 -2.21 -17.42 7.73
C LYS A 54 -3.32 -18.24 7.09
N ILE A 55 -3.95 -19.15 7.83
CA ILE A 55 -5.07 -19.98 7.33
C ILE A 55 -6.23 -19.10 6.88
N PHE A 56 -6.57 -18.06 7.64
CA PHE A 56 -7.61 -17.12 7.29
C PHE A 56 -7.32 -16.41 5.96
N ILE A 57 -6.11 -15.86 5.79
CA ILE A 57 -5.68 -15.19 4.57
C ILE A 57 -5.66 -16.16 3.38
N ASP A 58 -5.06 -17.34 3.55
CA ASP A 58 -5.02 -18.40 2.53
C ASP A 58 -6.45 -18.78 2.09
N SER A 59 -7.39 -18.87 3.03
CA SER A 59 -8.79 -19.21 2.72
C SER A 59 -9.49 -18.15 1.84
N ILE A 60 -9.21 -16.87 2.08
CA ILE A 60 -9.76 -15.77 1.26
C ILE A 60 -9.21 -15.86 -0.16
N LEU A 61 -7.89 -16.01 -0.30
CA LEU A 61 -7.22 -16.04 -1.60
C LEU A 61 -7.62 -17.27 -2.42
N THR A 62 -7.60 -18.46 -1.81
CA THR A 62 -7.95 -19.71 -2.48
C THR A 62 -9.42 -19.77 -2.89
N LYS A 63 -10.35 -19.28 -2.05
CA LYS A 63 -11.77 -19.16 -2.41
C LYS A 63 -11.99 -18.28 -3.64
N ASN A 64 -11.12 -17.31 -3.87
CA ASN A 64 -11.15 -16.40 -5.02
C ASN A 64 -10.24 -16.84 -6.17
N ASN A 65 -9.73 -18.09 -6.16
CA ASN A 65 -8.81 -18.64 -7.17
C ASN A 65 -7.52 -17.82 -7.36
N ILE A 66 -7.04 -17.16 -6.31
CA ILE A 66 -5.75 -16.47 -6.33
C ILE A 66 -4.66 -17.44 -5.85
N PHE A 67 -3.71 -17.74 -6.74
CA PHE A 67 -2.61 -18.67 -6.45
C PHE A 67 -1.22 -18.05 -6.61
N ASN A 68 -1.11 -16.85 -7.19
CA ASN A 68 0.16 -16.14 -7.34
C ASN A 68 0.43 -15.21 -6.14
N TYR A 69 0.71 -15.81 -4.99
CA TYR A 69 1.02 -15.07 -3.77
C TYR A 69 2.05 -15.78 -2.88
N ASN A 70 2.68 -15.00 -2.00
CA ASN A 70 3.60 -15.47 -0.97
C ASN A 70 3.18 -14.89 0.38
N ILE A 71 3.42 -15.63 1.46
CA ILE A 71 3.22 -15.15 2.83
C ILE A 71 4.50 -15.36 3.62
N ASP A 72 5.13 -14.26 4.04
CA ASP A 72 6.25 -14.28 4.98
C ASP A 72 5.72 -13.90 6.38
N ILE A 73 6.12 -14.65 7.41
CA ILE A 73 5.63 -14.48 8.79
C ILE A 73 6.75 -13.97 9.68
N TYR A 74 6.43 -12.94 10.48
CA TYR A 74 7.32 -12.36 11.48
C TYR A 74 6.58 -12.19 12.82
N TYR A 75 7.31 -12.33 13.92
CA TYR A 75 6.73 -12.38 15.27
C TYR A 75 6.93 -11.10 16.09
N ASN A 76 7.82 -10.22 15.65
CA ASN A 76 8.13 -8.97 16.35
C ASN A 76 7.57 -7.79 15.58
N ASN A 77 6.90 -6.85 16.27
CA ASN A 77 6.40 -5.65 15.61
C ASN A 77 7.52 -4.61 15.43
N HIS A 78 8.05 -4.52 14.22
CA HIS A 78 8.96 -3.45 13.78
C HIS A 78 8.27 -2.47 12.84
N TYR A 79 7.01 -2.12 13.15
CA TYR A 79 6.18 -1.23 12.34
C TYR A 79 6.06 -1.72 10.89
N GLU A 80 6.59 -0.94 9.94
CA GLU A 80 6.52 -1.20 8.51
C GLU A 80 7.81 -1.83 7.96
N TYR A 81 8.80 -2.11 8.82
CA TYR A 81 10.13 -2.63 8.46
C TYR A 81 10.06 -3.78 7.46
N TYR A 82 9.38 -4.87 7.81
CA TYR A 82 9.40 -6.08 6.99
C TYR A 82 8.78 -5.87 5.61
N GLY A 83 7.73 -5.05 5.53
CA GLY A 83 7.13 -4.66 4.26
C GLY A 83 8.09 -3.83 3.39
N ILE A 84 8.74 -2.82 3.98
CA ILE A 84 9.72 -1.99 3.27
C ILE A 84 10.97 -2.79 2.93
N LYS A 85 11.42 -3.70 3.79
CA LYS A 85 12.52 -4.62 3.49
C LYS A 85 12.19 -5.52 2.30
N LYS A 86 10.96 -6.04 2.23
CA LYS A 86 10.51 -6.84 1.08
C LYS A 86 10.54 -6.05 -0.23
N ILE A 87 10.09 -4.79 -0.23
CA ILE A 87 10.11 -3.97 -1.45
C ILE A 87 11.55 -3.73 -1.92
N TYR A 88 12.46 -3.45 -0.99
CA TYR A 88 13.88 -3.26 -1.26
C TYR A 88 14.50 -4.53 -1.83
N ASP A 89 14.30 -5.68 -1.19
CA ASP A 89 14.86 -6.96 -1.61
C ASP A 89 14.40 -7.34 -3.01
N LEU A 90 13.08 -7.26 -3.26
CA LEU A 90 12.53 -7.58 -4.58
C LEU A 90 13.07 -6.65 -5.68
N ALA A 91 13.30 -5.37 -5.37
CA ALA A 91 13.86 -4.42 -6.33
C ALA A 91 15.35 -4.67 -6.63
N HIS A 92 16.09 -5.26 -5.69
CA HIS A 92 17.51 -5.59 -5.84
C HIS A 92 17.75 -7.00 -6.42
N THR A 93 16.75 -7.88 -6.40
CA THR A 93 16.85 -9.23 -6.97
C THR A 93 16.15 -9.39 -8.32
N THR A 94 15.39 -8.40 -8.79
CA THR A 94 14.70 -8.47 -10.09
C THR A 94 15.66 -8.23 -11.26
N ASN A 95 15.49 -8.99 -12.35
CA ASN A 95 16.27 -8.82 -13.59
C ASN A 95 15.62 -7.86 -14.60
N ASP A 96 14.35 -7.45 -14.40
CA ASP A 96 13.59 -6.58 -15.31
C ASP A 96 13.16 -5.27 -14.63
N GLU A 97 14.17 -4.57 -14.12
CA GLU A 97 14.02 -3.39 -13.26
C GLU A 97 13.32 -2.19 -13.90
N GLU A 98 13.60 -1.87 -15.15
CA GLU A 98 13.03 -0.70 -15.87
C GLU A 98 11.53 -0.88 -16.16
N ASN A 99 11.05 -2.13 -16.06
CA ASN A 99 9.70 -2.54 -16.36
C ASN A 99 9.04 -3.23 -15.15
N THR A 100 9.53 -2.98 -13.93
CA THR A 100 8.88 -3.44 -12.69
C THR A 100 8.41 -2.25 -11.85
N ILE A 101 7.16 -2.32 -11.38
CA ILE A 101 6.61 -1.39 -10.40
C ILE A 101 6.12 -2.15 -9.18
N TYR A 102 6.17 -1.48 -8.04
CA TYR A 102 5.77 -2.02 -6.76
C TYR A 102 4.63 -1.19 -6.20
N LEU A 103 3.59 -1.86 -5.72
CA LEU A 103 2.53 -1.26 -4.91
C LEU A 103 2.80 -1.64 -3.45
N TYR A 104 2.91 -0.65 -2.58
CA TYR A 104 2.98 -0.85 -1.14
C TYR A 104 1.70 -0.37 -0.47
N LEU A 105 1.17 -1.20 0.43
CA LEU A 105 0.11 -0.84 1.35
C LEU A 105 0.27 -1.65 2.64
N HIS A 106 -0.35 -1.17 3.72
CA HIS A 106 -0.32 -1.86 5.00
C HIS A 106 -1.72 -1.90 5.64
N THR A 107 -1.92 -2.73 6.68
CA THR A 107 -3.19 -2.78 7.42
C THR A 107 -3.49 -1.50 8.17
N LYS A 108 -4.08 -0.53 7.48
CA LYS A 108 -4.65 0.66 8.11
C LYS A 108 -5.88 0.25 8.95
N GLY A 109 -6.03 0.85 10.13
CA GLY A 109 -7.15 0.57 11.05
C GLY A 109 -6.79 -0.22 12.31
N MET A 110 -5.61 -0.84 12.36
CA MET A 110 -5.22 -1.73 13.47
C MET A 110 -4.86 -1.01 14.79
N PHE A 111 -4.68 0.32 14.78
CA PHE A 111 -4.26 1.11 15.95
C PHE A 111 -5.39 1.91 16.64
N ASN A 112 -6.47 2.30 15.95
CA ASN A 112 -7.42 3.29 16.50
C ASN A 112 -8.47 2.68 17.45
N TYR A 113 -8.52 3.18 18.69
CA TYR A 113 -9.40 2.71 19.79
C TYR A 113 -10.87 3.13 19.69
N PHE A 114 -11.22 4.05 18.78
CA PHE A 114 -12.54 4.70 18.78
C PHE A 114 -13.38 4.31 17.56
N GLY A 115 -14.06 3.17 17.60
CA GLY A 115 -14.95 2.73 16.52
C GLY A 115 -15.79 1.52 16.93
N LEU A 116 -16.95 1.35 16.31
CA LEU A 116 -17.79 0.17 16.54
C LEU A 116 -17.01 -1.09 16.16
N PRO A 117 -17.08 -2.18 16.95
CA PRO A 117 -16.23 -3.37 16.79
C PRO A 117 -16.40 -4.16 15.47
N ASN A 118 -17.33 -3.75 14.59
CA ASN A 118 -17.80 -4.56 13.48
C ASN A 118 -17.61 -3.92 12.09
N ASP A 119 -16.98 -2.75 11.96
CA ASP A 119 -16.88 -2.12 10.64
C ASP A 119 -15.50 -1.54 10.32
N ARG A 120 -15.14 -1.66 9.04
CA ARG A 120 -14.00 -0.99 8.44
C ARG A 120 -14.34 0.49 8.29
N ARG A 121 -13.42 1.36 8.67
CA ARG A 121 -13.68 2.82 8.55
C ARG A 121 -13.64 3.25 7.08
N GLY A 122 -14.46 4.23 6.72
CA GLY A 122 -14.54 4.71 5.33
C GLY A 122 -13.20 5.24 4.81
N HIS A 123 -12.36 5.87 5.66
CA HIS A 123 -11.01 6.24 5.25
C HIS A 123 -10.11 5.06 4.84
N GLU A 124 -10.21 3.91 5.51
CA GLU A 124 -9.44 2.70 5.14
C GLU A 124 -9.93 2.16 3.79
N ARG A 125 -11.25 2.23 3.55
CA ARG A 125 -11.89 1.89 2.27
C ARG A 125 -11.41 2.77 1.14
N ILE A 126 -11.36 4.08 1.38
CA ILE A 126 -10.88 5.05 0.40
C ILE A 126 -9.44 4.76 0.07
N LEU A 127 -8.54 4.73 1.06
CA LEU A 127 -7.11 4.54 0.85
C LEU A 127 -6.79 3.30 0.01
N THR A 128 -7.34 2.13 0.36
CA THR A 128 -7.07 0.92 -0.42
C THR A 128 -7.63 1.04 -1.82
N ARG A 129 -8.90 1.43 -2.00
CA ARG A 129 -9.52 1.40 -3.32
C ARG A 129 -8.94 2.46 -4.26
N THR A 130 -8.72 3.68 -3.79
CA THR A 130 -8.18 4.76 -4.63
C THR A 130 -6.72 4.52 -5.00
N THR A 131 -5.99 3.72 -4.22
CA THR A 131 -4.62 3.30 -4.56
C THR A 131 -4.62 2.14 -5.55
N VAL A 132 -5.53 1.16 -5.39
CA VAL A 132 -5.49 -0.11 -6.13
C VAL A 132 -6.35 -0.11 -7.39
N TYR A 133 -7.57 0.44 -7.36
CA TYR A 133 -8.51 0.38 -8.48
C TYR A 133 -8.00 1.03 -9.77
N PRO A 134 -7.30 2.19 -9.74
CA PRO A 134 -6.80 2.82 -10.96
C PRO A 134 -5.49 2.20 -11.48
N TRP A 135 -5.18 0.93 -11.16
CA TRP A 135 -3.89 0.31 -11.50
C TRP A 135 -3.56 0.32 -12.99
N LEU A 136 -4.54 0.23 -13.89
CA LEU A 136 -4.32 0.37 -15.33
C LEU A 136 -3.77 1.76 -15.68
N SER A 137 -4.38 2.82 -15.14
CA SER A 137 -3.92 4.20 -15.32
C SER A 137 -2.53 4.42 -14.72
N VAL A 138 -2.25 3.80 -13.56
CA VAL A 138 -0.92 3.83 -12.94
C VAL A 138 0.14 3.20 -13.86
N VAL A 139 -0.14 2.01 -14.39
CA VAL A 139 0.75 1.32 -15.33
C VAL A 139 1.02 2.17 -16.56
N ASP A 140 -0.02 2.78 -17.14
CA ASP A 140 0.13 3.63 -18.32
C ASP A 140 0.90 4.91 -18.00
N THR A 141 0.69 5.49 -16.83
CA THR A 141 1.45 6.66 -16.36
C THR A 141 2.94 6.35 -16.23
N PHE A 142 3.31 5.25 -15.58
CA PHE A 142 4.72 4.84 -15.45
C PHE A 142 5.37 4.46 -16.78
N LYS A 143 4.61 3.91 -17.74
CA LYS A 143 5.10 3.58 -19.08
C LYS A 143 5.39 4.84 -19.89
N ASN A 144 4.47 5.80 -19.86
CA ASN A 144 4.52 7.00 -20.70
C ASN A 144 5.36 8.13 -20.10
N ASN A 145 5.64 8.09 -18.79
CA ASN A 145 6.42 9.10 -18.09
C ASN A 145 7.57 8.43 -17.35
N LYS A 146 8.76 8.46 -17.95
CA LYS A 146 9.95 7.84 -17.37
C LYS A 146 10.48 8.56 -16.14
N ASN A 147 10.21 9.85 -16.03
CA ASN A 147 10.67 10.64 -14.90
C ASN A 147 9.87 10.34 -13.61
N ILE A 148 8.60 9.92 -13.72
CA ILE A 148 7.79 9.55 -12.56
C ILE A 148 8.35 8.28 -11.92
N ASN A 149 8.74 8.41 -10.65
CA ASN A 149 9.36 7.36 -9.85
C ASN A 149 8.47 6.87 -8.71
N LEU A 150 7.59 7.73 -8.21
CA LEU A 150 6.69 7.45 -7.10
C LEU A 150 5.30 7.98 -7.45
N MET A 151 4.24 7.30 -7.03
CA MET A 151 2.87 7.78 -7.18
C MET A 151 2.10 7.49 -5.89
N GLY A 152 1.20 8.39 -5.53
CA GLY A 152 0.37 8.24 -4.35
C GLY A 152 -0.84 9.13 -4.42
N MET A 153 -1.87 8.83 -3.62
CA MET A 153 -3.09 9.62 -3.63
C MET A 153 -2.87 11.02 -3.06
N PHE A 154 -2.14 11.12 -1.94
CA PHE A 154 -1.86 12.38 -1.27
C PHE A 154 -0.37 12.52 -1.06
N PRO A 155 0.36 13.00 -2.08
CA PRO A 155 1.77 13.23 -1.92
C PRO A 155 2.02 14.44 -1.01
N ALA A 156 2.97 14.32 -0.10
CA ALA A 156 3.32 15.31 0.89
C ALA A 156 4.29 16.35 0.33
N ILE A 157 4.28 17.55 0.92
CA ILE A 157 5.19 18.65 0.56
C ILE A 157 6.66 18.22 0.67
N TYR A 158 6.99 17.36 1.63
CA TYR A 158 8.35 16.86 1.86
C TYR A 158 8.68 15.60 1.04
N GLY A 159 7.85 15.24 0.06
CA GLY A 159 8.10 14.17 -0.91
C GLY A 159 7.65 12.77 -0.50
N LEU A 160 7.10 12.56 0.71
CA LEU A 160 6.51 11.27 1.10
C LEU A 160 5.10 11.12 0.54
N VAL A 161 4.52 9.92 0.64
CA VAL A 161 3.10 9.71 0.36
C VAL A 161 2.38 9.53 1.68
N TRP A 162 1.42 10.39 1.97
CA TRP A 162 0.66 10.27 3.21
C TRP A 162 0.02 8.89 3.31
N PHE A 163 -0.02 8.37 4.54
CA PHE A 163 -0.59 7.06 4.88
C PHE A 163 0.20 5.84 4.42
N ASN A 164 1.35 5.98 3.73
CA ASN A 164 2.17 4.88 3.20
C ASN A 164 1.41 3.94 2.26
N PHE A 165 0.60 4.51 1.36
CA PHE A 165 -0.06 3.78 0.27
C PHE A 165 0.47 4.36 -1.04
N PHE A 166 1.44 3.68 -1.65
CA PHE A 166 2.19 4.24 -2.77
C PHE A 166 2.55 3.20 -3.82
N TRP A 167 2.80 3.70 -5.03
CA TRP A 167 3.41 2.96 -6.11
C TRP A 167 4.80 3.49 -6.39
N VAL A 168 5.77 2.62 -6.66
CA VAL A 168 7.16 3.03 -6.89
C VAL A 168 7.81 2.21 -8.01
N ARG A 169 8.67 2.84 -8.80
CA ARG A 169 9.46 2.19 -9.85
C ARG A 169 10.59 1.37 -9.23
N GLY A 170 10.79 0.13 -9.70
CA GLY A 170 11.87 -0.73 -9.21
C GLY A 170 13.26 -0.15 -9.42
N GLU A 171 13.48 0.45 -10.58
CA GLU A 171 14.72 1.14 -10.90
C GLU A 171 15.06 2.25 -9.91
N TYR A 172 14.08 3.04 -9.47
CA TYR A 172 14.28 4.08 -8.45
C TYR A 172 14.73 3.46 -7.12
N LEU A 173 14.06 2.39 -6.69
CA LEU A 173 14.42 1.69 -5.45
C LEU A 173 15.86 1.16 -5.50
N ARG A 174 16.27 0.53 -6.61
CA ARG A 174 17.62 -0.05 -6.71
C ARG A 174 18.72 1.00 -6.81
N LYS A 175 18.50 2.06 -7.59
CA LYS A 175 19.54 3.07 -7.83
C LYS A 175 19.73 4.02 -6.65
N ASN A 176 18.64 4.33 -5.95
CA ASN A 176 18.62 5.46 -5.03
C ASN A 176 18.38 5.06 -3.58
N CYS A 177 17.73 3.93 -3.27
CA CYS A 177 17.49 3.53 -1.89
C CYS A 177 18.66 2.74 -1.30
N ILE A 178 19.01 3.03 -0.06
CA ILE A 178 19.78 2.12 0.79
C ILE A 178 18.86 1.11 1.47
N GLU A 179 19.44 -0.01 1.89
CA GLU A 179 18.75 -1.04 2.66
C GLU A 179 18.08 -0.44 3.90
N PRO A 180 16.78 -0.71 4.14
CA PRO A 180 16.12 -0.21 5.34
C PRO A 180 16.68 -0.92 6.58
N GLU A 181 16.82 -0.17 7.66
CA GLU A 181 17.24 -0.70 8.97
C GLU A 181 16.04 -0.85 9.91
N ILE A 182 16.18 -1.72 10.91
CA ILE A 182 15.22 -1.76 12.03
C ILE A 182 15.41 -0.47 12.84
N SER A 183 14.33 0.29 13.03
CA SER A 183 14.35 1.57 13.74
C SER A 183 13.30 1.61 14.83
N GLU A 184 13.63 2.30 15.92
CA GLU A 184 12.67 2.67 16.97
C GLU A 184 11.84 3.90 16.57
N ASP A 185 12.28 4.70 15.59
CA ASP A 185 11.48 5.79 15.04
C ASP A 185 10.36 5.21 14.17
N ARG A 186 9.13 5.21 14.68
CA ARG A 186 7.94 4.76 13.93
C ARG A 186 7.73 5.52 12.62
N TYR A 187 8.30 6.72 12.47
CA TYR A 187 8.23 7.54 11.25
C TYR A 187 9.40 7.30 10.29
N TYR A 188 10.37 6.43 10.65
CA TYR A 188 11.51 6.12 9.79
C TYR A 188 11.05 5.58 8.42
N TYR A 189 10.08 4.66 8.41
CA TYR A 189 9.59 4.03 7.19
C TYR A 189 8.79 4.98 6.28
N GLU A 190 8.08 5.96 6.86
CA GLU A 190 7.44 7.06 6.10
C GLU A 190 8.49 7.92 5.38
N LYS A 191 9.65 8.12 6.02
CA LYS A 191 10.75 8.94 5.50
C LYS A 191 11.67 8.17 4.54
N TRP A 192 11.69 6.83 4.62
CA TRP A 192 12.66 5.98 3.91
C TRP A 192 12.62 6.22 2.40
N LEU A 193 11.44 6.27 1.79
CA LEU A 193 11.30 6.48 0.35
C LEU A 193 11.89 7.80 -0.19
N VAL A 194 12.14 8.79 0.66
CA VAL A 194 12.30 10.18 0.22
C VAL A 194 13.54 10.82 0.80
N LEU A 195 13.70 10.73 2.11
CA LEU A 195 14.87 11.30 2.78
C LEU A 195 16.07 10.38 2.63
N ILE A 196 15.82 9.08 2.50
CA ILE A 196 16.87 8.06 2.42
C ILE A 196 17.12 7.66 0.95
N CYS A 197 16.08 7.57 0.11
CA CYS A 197 16.22 7.24 -1.31
C CYS A 197 16.51 8.43 -2.25
N ASN A 198 17.18 9.49 -1.79
CA ASN A 198 17.53 10.71 -2.53
C ASN A 198 16.34 11.61 -2.98
N PRO A 199 16.09 12.74 -2.28
CA PRO A 199 14.90 13.59 -2.48
C PRO A 199 14.88 14.37 -3.81
N ASN A 200 16.01 14.50 -4.51
CA ASN A 200 16.13 15.34 -5.70
C ASN A 200 15.62 14.67 -6.99
N GLU A 201 15.37 13.36 -6.96
CA GLU A 201 15.00 12.57 -8.15
C GLU A 201 13.60 11.95 -8.10
N SER A 202 12.86 12.10 -6.99
CA SER A 202 11.51 11.57 -6.91
C SER A 202 10.51 12.52 -7.58
N GLU A 203 10.27 12.35 -8.88
CA GLU A 203 9.03 12.89 -9.46
C GLU A 203 7.87 12.07 -8.92
N LEU A 204 7.29 12.58 -7.84
CA LEU A 204 6.17 11.98 -7.17
C LEU A 204 4.87 12.45 -7.84
N TYR A 205 4.03 11.55 -8.31
CA TYR A 205 2.79 11.92 -8.98
C TYR A 205 1.60 11.81 -8.03
N ASN A 206 0.72 12.81 -8.09
CA ASN A 206 -0.55 12.86 -7.39
C ASN A 206 -1.60 12.13 -8.21
N MET A 207 -2.01 10.96 -7.72
CA MET A 207 -3.03 10.13 -8.40
C MET A 207 -4.44 10.73 -8.32
N TYR A 208 -4.72 11.54 -7.30
CA TYR A 208 -6.04 12.14 -7.12
C TYR A 208 -6.26 13.32 -8.08
N GLU A 209 -5.29 14.21 -8.19
CA GLU A 209 -5.36 15.42 -9.04
C GLU A 209 -4.78 15.22 -10.43
N LYS A 210 -4.20 14.04 -10.70
CA LYS A 210 -3.52 13.69 -11.96
C LYS A 210 -2.40 14.70 -12.32
N ASN A 211 -1.63 15.16 -11.33
CA ASN A 211 -0.55 16.16 -11.49
C ASN A 211 0.55 16.04 -10.40
N PHE A 212 1.34 17.08 -10.15
CA PHE A 212 2.42 17.09 -9.15
C PHE A 212 2.06 17.83 -7.84
N LYS A 213 0.77 18.15 -7.62
CA LYS A 213 0.30 18.85 -6.42
C LYS A 213 0.64 18.08 -5.15
N ARG A 214 0.98 18.82 -4.09
CA ARG A 214 1.37 18.31 -2.77
C ARG A 214 0.43 18.83 -1.70
N TYR A 215 0.39 18.11 -0.58
CA TYR A 215 -0.47 18.42 0.56
C TYR A 215 0.30 18.42 1.88
N THR A 216 -0.14 19.28 2.79
CA THR A 216 0.05 19.11 4.23
C THR A 216 -0.75 17.89 4.74
N ALA A 217 -0.43 17.43 5.95
CA ALA A 217 -1.18 16.35 6.58
C ALA A 217 -2.66 16.73 6.80
N GLU A 218 -2.93 17.99 7.17
CA GLU A 218 -4.29 18.50 7.40
C GLU A 218 -5.12 18.50 6.10
N GLU A 219 -4.54 18.95 4.99
CA GLU A 219 -5.20 18.93 3.68
C GLU A 219 -5.50 17.50 3.22
N ALA A 220 -4.55 16.57 3.37
CA ALA A 220 -4.75 15.17 3.01
C ALA A 220 -5.89 14.53 3.83
N LEU A 221 -5.95 14.80 5.14
CA LEU A 221 -7.03 14.33 6.00
C LEU A 221 -8.40 14.91 5.60
N LYS A 222 -8.46 16.23 5.31
CA LYS A 222 -9.70 16.88 4.84
C LYS A 222 -10.18 16.28 3.52
N LEU A 223 -9.26 15.99 2.59
CA LEU A 223 -9.61 15.40 1.30
C LEU A 223 -10.15 13.98 1.45
N ILE A 224 -9.51 13.13 2.27
CA ILE A 224 -10.04 11.79 2.57
C ILE A 224 -11.47 11.88 3.11
N HIS A 225 -11.70 12.79 4.06
CA HIS A 225 -13.03 12.94 4.64
C HIS A 225 -14.06 13.43 3.62
N SER A 226 -13.68 14.37 2.74
CA SER A 226 -14.58 14.81 1.66
C SER A 226 -14.94 13.68 0.68
N ILE A 227 -13.97 12.80 0.37
CA ILE A 227 -14.19 11.66 -0.52
C ILE A 227 -15.10 10.63 0.14
N GLU A 228 -14.97 10.45 1.45
CA GLU A 228 -15.84 9.58 2.26
C GLU A 228 -17.29 10.01 2.15
N ILE A 229 -17.55 11.30 2.39
CA ILE A 229 -18.89 11.90 2.27
C ILE A 229 -19.42 11.72 0.85
N CYS A 230 -18.62 11.98 -0.18
CA CYS A 230 -19.05 11.81 -1.57
C CYS A 230 -19.39 10.34 -1.91
N GLN A 231 -18.62 9.37 -1.41
CA GLN A 231 -18.88 7.95 -1.65
C GLN A 231 -20.16 7.45 -1.00
N ASP A 232 -20.46 7.93 0.20
CA ASP A 232 -21.68 7.55 0.91
C ASP A 232 -22.93 8.16 0.24
N VAL A 233 -22.77 9.26 -0.51
CA VAL A 233 -23.87 9.92 -1.25
C VAL A 233 -24.04 9.37 -2.67
N LEU A 234 -22.96 9.09 -3.41
CA LEU A 234 -22.99 8.80 -4.86
C LEU A 234 -22.68 7.34 -5.22
N GLY A 235 -22.12 6.55 -4.30
CA GLY A 235 -21.60 5.22 -4.58
C GLY A 235 -20.24 5.23 -5.30
N PHE A 236 -19.45 4.18 -5.10
CA PHE A 236 -18.04 4.13 -5.54
C PHE A 236 -17.84 4.08 -7.06
N SER A 237 -18.84 3.59 -7.82
CA SER A 237 -18.76 3.40 -9.27
C SER A 237 -18.78 4.70 -10.06
N GLU A 238 -19.25 5.82 -9.47
CA GLU A 238 -19.28 7.12 -10.15
C GLU A 238 -17.95 7.88 -10.04
N LEU A 239 -17.17 7.64 -8.98
CA LEU A 239 -15.87 8.30 -8.77
C LEU A 239 -14.70 7.66 -9.56
N CYS A 240 -14.91 6.46 -10.13
CA CYS A 240 -13.93 5.76 -10.95
C CYS A 240 -14.20 5.87 -12.46
N LYS A 241 -15.23 6.62 -12.86
CA LYS A 241 -15.46 6.99 -14.26
C LYS A 241 -14.60 8.20 -14.56
N ASP A 242 -13.33 8.00 -14.92
CA ASP A 242 -12.48 8.92 -15.69
C ASP A 242 -11.10 8.32 -15.98
#